data_AF-A0A0H3J303-F1
#
_entry.id   AF-A0A0H3J303-F1
#
_cell.length_a   1.000
_cell.length_b   1.000
_cell.length_c   1.000
_cell.angle_alpha   90.00
_cell.angle_beta   90.00
_cell.angle_gamma   90.00
#
_symmetry.space_group_name_H-M   'P 1'
#
loop_
_entity.id
_entity.type
_entity.pdbx_description
1 polymer ?
#
loop_
_entity_poly.entity_id
_entity_poly.type
_entity_poly.pdbx_seq_one_letter_code
_entity_poly.pdbx_strand_id
1 'polypeptide(L)'
;MIITYEVKDNLYVNVTNKCSNACDFCVRNLKDAFQNDLWLEKEPSSEEVIKDIFSRNLSKYKQLVFCGFGEPLENIDVVIEVCKKVKEKANIPIRINTNGQANKIHNYDVTPRFQYIVDSVSISLNARNAKEYDHICHSIFGEEAFNYILDFTKKCRKIVKDVQLSVVDCLPPEHIEECKKIADSLGVNFKIRKEIK
;
A
#
# COMPACT_ATOMS: atom_id res chain seq x y z
N MET A 1 4.59 -3.92 20.28
CA MET A 1 4.19 -3.68 18.87
C MET A 1 5.20 -4.23 17.85
N ILE A 2 4.74 -4.65 16.65
CA ILE A 2 5.58 -5.13 15.53
C ILE A 2 5.69 -4.03 14.46
N ILE A 3 6.90 -3.47 14.30
CA ILE A 3 7.20 -2.42 13.31
C ILE A 3 7.65 -3.04 11.98
N THR A 4 8.67 -3.91 12.01
CA THR A 4 9.09 -4.70 10.84
C THR A 4 8.81 -6.19 10.97
N TYR A 5 8.37 -6.80 9.89
CA TYR A 5 8.08 -8.24 9.81
C TYR A 5 8.43 -8.82 8.44
N GLU A 6 8.60 -10.13 8.36
CA GLU A 6 9.03 -10.80 7.14
C GLU A 6 7.85 -11.45 6.43
N VAL A 7 7.76 -11.28 5.11
CA VAL A 7 6.85 -12.06 4.26
C VAL A 7 7.61 -12.51 3.03
N LYS A 8 7.86 -13.82 2.95
CA LYS A 8 8.76 -14.42 1.97
C LYS A 8 10.12 -13.72 2.03
N ASP A 9 10.66 -13.30 0.89
CA ASP A 9 11.99 -12.69 0.79
C ASP A 9 11.98 -11.16 0.96
N ASN A 10 10.96 -10.56 1.60
CA ASN A 10 10.86 -9.10 1.75
C ASN A 10 10.67 -8.70 3.22
N LEU A 11 11.18 -7.52 3.55
CA LEU A 11 10.96 -6.89 4.85
C LEU A 11 9.80 -5.91 4.73
N TYR A 12 8.75 -6.13 5.51
CA TYR A 12 7.56 -5.29 5.54
C TYR A 12 7.66 -4.30 6.71
N VAL A 13 7.05 -3.12 6.53
CA VAL A 13 7.07 -2.00 7.48
C VAL A 13 5.65 -1.58 7.78
N ASN A 14 5.28 -1.65 9.05
CA ASN A 14 4.00 -1.28 9.62
C ASN A 14 4.12 0.06 10.35
N VAL A 15 3.36 1.07 9.91
CA VAL A 15 3.56 2.47 10.35
C VAL A 15 2.31 3.13 10.94
N THR A 16 1.15 2.51 10.80
CA THR A 16 -0.13 3.05 11.29
C THR A 16 -1.22 1.99 11.34
N ASN A 17 -2.17 2.20 12.25
CA ASN A 17 -3.43 1.45 12.33
C ASN A 17 -4.57 2.12 11.54
N LYS A 18 -4.41 3.39 11.14
CA LYS A 18 -5.44 4.17 10.43
C LYS A 18 -5.61 3.64 9.02
N CYS A 19 -6.83 3.69 8.52
CA CYS A 19 -7.15 3.38 7.12
C CYS A 19 -8.47 4.04 6.76
N SER A 20 -8.51 4.71 5.61
CA SER A 20 -9.73 5.29 5.03
C SER A 20 -10.74 4.24 4.53
N ASN A 21 -10.38 2.95 4.54
CA ASN A 21 -11.25 1.82 4.20
C ASN A 21 -11.51 0.92 5.40
N ALA A 22 -12.65 0.24 5.38
CA ALA A 22 -13.02 -0.84 6.29
C ALA A 22 -13.38 -2.12 5.52
N CYS A 23 -12.54 -2.54 4.57
CA CYS A 23 -12.86 -3.62 3.62
C CYS A 23 -13.29 -4.94 4.27
N ASP A 24 -14.26 -5.62 3.66
CA ASP A 24 -14.77 -6.92 4.13
C ASP A 24 -13.68 -8.00 4.15
N PHE A 25 -12.81 -7.99 3.15
CA PHE A 25 -11.69 -8.93 2.99
C PHE A 25 -10.41 -8.50 3.74
N CYS A 26 -10.46 -7.48 4.60
CA CYS A 26 -9.27 -6.99 5.28
C CYS A 26 -8.78 -8.00 6.32
N VAL A 27 -7.50 -8.40 6.21
CA VAL A 27 -6.87 -9.35 7.14
C VAL A 27 -6.87 -8.90 8.59
N ARG A 28 -6.96 -7.58 8.87
CA ARG A 28 -7.02 -7.05 10.23
C ARG A 28 -8.31 -7.46 10.98
N ASN A 29 -9.34 -7.90 10.24
CA ASN A 29 -10.60 -8.38 10.79
C ASN A 29 -10.59 -9.90 11.06
N LEU A 30 -9.57 -10.61 10.58
CA LEU A 30 -9.46 -12.06 10.71
C LEU A 30 -8.56 -12.40 11.91
N LYS A 31 -9.08 -13.19 12.85
CA LYS A 31 -8.25 -13.75 13.93
C LYS A 31 -7.33 -14.81 13.34
N ASP A 32 -6.07 -14.81 13.75
CA ASP A 32 -5.06 -15.82 13.42
C ASP A 32 -4.71 -15.97 11.91
N ALA A 33 -5.26 -15.15 11.02
CA ALA A 33 -4.99 -15.20 9.58
C ALA A 33 -3.58 -14.69 9.20
N PHE A 34 -2.90 -14.03 10.13
CA PHE A 34 -1.53 -13.59 9.95
C PHE A 34 -0.67 -14.06 11.12
N GLN A 35 0.54 -14.52 10.82
CA GLN A 35 1.47 -15.04 11.83
C GLN A 35 1.78 -14.03 12.94
N ASN A 36 1.69 -12.74 12.60
CA ASN A 36 2.02 -11.63 13.48
C ASN A 36 0.76 -10.80 13.73
N ASP A 37 0.49 -10.47 15.00
CA ASP A 37 -0.47 -9.41 15.31
C ASP A 37 0.18 -8.05 15.01
N LEU A 38 -0.32 -7.38 13.97
CA LEU A 38 0.22 -6.11 13.49
C LEU A 38 -0.47 -4.89 14.11
N TRP A 39 -1.37 -5.06 15.09
CA TRP A 39 -1.90 -3.90 15.81
C TRP A 39 -0.79 -3.17 16.57
N LEU A 40 -0.65 -1.88 16.28
CA LEU A 40 0.32 -1.01 16.94
C LEU A 40 -0.29 -0.44 18.22
N GLU A 41 0.45 -0.49 19.34
CA GLU A 41 0.05 0.17 20.59
C GLU A 41 0.02 1.71 20.45
N LYS A 42 0.90 2.25 19.59
CA LYS A 42 0.97 3.65 19.16
C LYS A 42 1.56 3.73 17.75
N GLU A 43 1.30 4.80 17.01
CA GLU A 43 2.01 5.04 15.74
C GLU A 43 3.51 5.25 16.04
N PRO A 44 4.41 4.45 15.44
CA PRO A 44 5.85 4.59 15.67
C PRO A 44 6.38 5.87 15.01
N SER A 45 7.37 6.50 15.62
CA SER A 45 8.09 7.62 15.00
C SER A 45 8.96 7.14 13.84
N SER A 46 9.36 8.06 12.97
CA SER A 46 10.34 7.76 11.92
C SER A 46 11.65 7.21 12.48
N GLU A 47 12.14 7.75 13.60
CA GLU A 47 13.32 7.24 14.29
C GLU A 47 13.16 5.80 14.77
N GLU A 48 12.02 5.45 15.37
CA GLU A 48 11.70 4.09 15.80
C GLU A 48 11.68 3.12 14.59
N VAL A 49 11.04 3.53 13.49
CA VAL A 49 10.98 2.74 12.25
C VAL A 49 12.35 2.55 11.61
N ILE A 50 13.13 3.63 11.49
CA ILE A 50 14.49 3.60 10.95
C ILE A 50 15.37 2.69 11.79
N LYS A 51 15.33 2.82 13.11
CA LYS A 51 16.11 1.99 14.04
C LYS A 51 15.76 0.51 13.88
N ASP A 52 14.47 0.18 13.80
CA ASP A 52 14.02 -1.21 13.63
C ASP A 52 14.46 -1.79 12.29
N ILE A 53 14.32 -1.05 11.18
CA ILE A 53 14.78 -1.46 9.85
C ILE A 53 16.30 -1.74 9.85
N PHE A 54 17.12 -0.83 10.40
CA PHE A 54 18.57 -0.99 10.40
C PHE A 54 19.10 -1.96 11.46
N SER A 55 18.24 -2.48 12.35
CA SER A 55 18.58 -3.64 13.19
C SER A 55 18.62 -4.94 12.39
N ARG A 56 17.99 -4.97 11.20
CA ARG A 56 17.93 -6.12 10.31
C ARG A 56 19.12 -6.12 9.34
N ASN A 57 19.50 -7.32 8.86
CA ASN A 57 20.44 -7.44 7.75
C ASN A 57 19.71 -7.24 6.41
N LEU A 58 19.69 -6.01 5.91
CA LEU A 58 18.93 -5.63 4.70
C LEU A 58 19.36 -6.38 3.42
N SER A 59 20.59 -6.90 3.36
CA SER A 59 21.08 -7.66 2.20
C SER A 59 20.34 -8.99 1.98
N LYS A 60 19.59 -9.46 2.98
CA LYS A 60 18.78 -10.69 2.88
C LYS A 60 17.45 -10.50 2.16
N TYR A 61 16.99 -9.25 1.99
CA TYR A 61 15.66 -8.96 1.47
C TYR A 61 15.71 -8.41 0.04
N LYS A 62 14.74 -8.80 -0.77
CA LYS A 62 14.57 -8.32 -2.16
C LYS A 62 14.09 -6.87 -2.22
N GLN A 63 13.31 -6.43 -1.25
CA GLN A 63 12.75 -5.09 -1.15
C GLN A 63 12.23 -4.83 0.27
N LEU A 64 12.10 -3.54 0.58
CA LEU A 64 11.35 -3.02 1.72
C LEU A 64 9.92 -2.70 1.27
N VAL A 65 8.91 -3.12 2.02
CA VAL A 65 7.50 -2.95 1.64
C VAL A 65 6.72 -2.24 2.75
N PHE A 66 6.21 -1.04 2.48
CA PHE A 66 5.26 -0.39 3.40
C PHE A 66 3.89 -1.04 3.26
N CYS A 67 3.46 -1.75 4.30
CA CYS A 67 2.19 -2.45 4.38
C CYS A 67 1.98 -2.96 5.82
N GLY A 68 0.77 -2.83 6.35
CA GLY A 68 0.39 -3.28 7.69
C GLY A 68 -1.11 -3.51 7.80
N PHE A 69 -1.67 -3.41 9.00
CA PHE A 69 -3.13 -3.41 9.19
C PHE A 69 -3.79 -2.08 8.83
N GLY A 70 -3.02 -0.99 8.77
CA GLY A 70 -3.47 0.31 8.26
C GLY A 70 -3.05 0.60 6.81
N GLU A 71 -3.48 1.77 6.33
CA GLU A 71 -3.02 2.41 5.10
C GLU A 71 -1.74 3.20 5.38
N PRO A 72 -0.56 2.78 4.91
CA PRO A 72 0.70 3.42 5.28
C PRO A 72 0.78 4.90 4.91
N LEU A 73 0.07 5.33 3.85
CA LEU A 73 0.05 6.74 3.45
C LEU A 73 -0.83 7.63 4.32
N GLU A 74 -1.57 7.10 5.31
CA GLU A 74 -2.13 7.92 6.40
C GLU A 74 -1.01 8.59 7.21
N ASN A 75 0.13 7.89 7.37
CA ASN A 75 1.32 8.38 8.07
C ASN A 75 2.45 8.71 7.07
N ILE A 76 2.12 9.52 6.06
CA ILE A 76 3.02 9.79 4.93
C ILE A 76 4.36 10.43 5.35
N ASP A 77 4.37 11.28 6.38
CA ASP A 77 5.61 11.96 6.80
C ASP A 77 6.65 10.96 7.30
N VAL A 78 6.22 9.98 8.11
CA VAL A 78 7.07 8.86 8.55
C VAL A 78 7.53 8.03 7.35
N VAL A 79 6.63 7.67 6.42
CA VAL A 79 6.98 6.89 5.23
C VAL A 79 8.08 7.59 4.42
N ILE A 80 7.93 8.89 4.17
CA ILE A 80 8.87 9.67 3.36
C ILE A 80 10.23 9.82 4.06
N GLU A 81 10.25 10.08 5.36
CA GLU A 81 11.50 10.18 6.12
C GLU A 81 12.27 8.85 6.13
N VAL A 82 11.56 7.74 6.36
CA VAL A 82 12.13 6.40 6.32
C VAL A 82 12.67 6.09 4.92
N CYS A 83 11.92 6.37 3.85
CA CYS A 83 12.37 6.14 2.47
C CYS A 83 13.68 6.89 2.19
N LYS A 84 13.74 8.19 2.53
CA LYS A 84 14.96 8.99 2.38
C LYS A 84 16.14 8.38 3.11
N LYS A 85 15.94 7.97 4.38
CA LYS A 85 17.02 7.42 5.19
C LYS A 85 17.50 6.06 4.71
N VAL A 86 16.58 5.23 4.22
CA VAL A 86 16.92 3.94 3.60
C VAL A 86 17.73 4.17 2.32
N LYS A 87 17.31 5.08 1.44
CA LYS A 87 18.05 5.41 0.20
C LYS A 87 19.44 6.00 0.45
N GLU A 88 19.63 6.73 1.54
CA GLU A 88 20.95 7.26 1.94
C GLU A 88 21.92 6.14 2.35
N LYS A 89 21.43 5.08 3.00
CA LYS A 89 22.28 4.12 3.72
C LYS A 89 22.29 2.70 3.13
N ALA A 90 21.34 2.36 2.28
CA ALA A 90 21.16 1.01 1.76
C ALA A 90 20.67 1.02 0.32
N ASN A 91 21.17 0.06 -0.46
CA ASN A 91 20.70 -0.17 -1.82
C ASN A 91 19.64 -1.29 -1.82
N ILE A 92 18.45 -0.98 -1.30
CA ILE A 92 17.28 -1.88 -1.31
C ILE A 92 16.10 -1.20 -2.02
N PRO A 93 15.41 -1.89 -2.94
CA PRO A 93 14.19 -1.36 -3.54
C PRO A 93 13.10 -1.14 -2.49
N ILE A 94 12.32 -0.09 -2.65
CA ILE A 94 11.23 0.31 -1.76
C ILE A 94 9.92 0.25 -2.53
N ARG A 95 8.95 -0.50 -1.99
CA ARG A 95 7.57 -0.56 -2.47
C ARG A 95 6.61 0.00 -1.44
N ILE A 96 5.63 0.77 -1.91
CA ILE A 96 4.47 1.17 -1.10
C ILE A 96 3.25 0.38 -1.56
N ASN A 97 2.61 -0.36 -0.67
CA ASN A 97 1.26 -0.88 -0.90
C ASN A 97 0.26 0.15 -0.34
N THR A 98 -0.72 0.55 -1.13
CA THR A 98 -1.69 1.57 -0.74
C THR A 98 -3.09 1.26 -1.28
N ASN A 99 -4.11 1.81 -0.63
CA ASN A 99 -5.48 1.88 -1.10
C ASN A 99 -5.69 2.98 -2.16
N GLY A 100 -4.68 3.82 -2.44
CA GLY A 100 -4.68 4.82 -3.51
C GLY A 100 -5.40 6.13 -3.19
N GLN A 101 -5.78 6.38 -1.93
CA GLN A 101 -6.58 7.56 -1.55
C GLN A 101 -5.75 8.68 -0.91
N ALA A 102 -4.42 8.56 -0.87
CA ALA A 102 -3.54 9.47 -0.14
C ALA A 102 -3.71 10.94 -0.51
N ASN A 103 -3.91 11.26 -1.79
CA ASN A 103 -4.13 12.64 -2.22
C ASN A 103 -5.39 13.25 -1.58
N LYS A 104 -6.46 12.44 -1.43
CA LYS A 104 -7.70 12.86 -0.80
C LYS A 104 -7.56 12.95 0.71
N ILE A 105 -6.92 11.95 1.33
CA ILE A 105 -6.64 11.93 2.79
C ILE A 105 -5.91 13.21 3.21
N HIS A 106 -4.92 13.64 2.43
CA HIS A 106 -4.08 14.80 2.75
C HIS A 106 -4.56 16.13 2.12
N ASN A 107 -5.57 16.10 1.25
CA ASN A 107 -6.08 17.25 0.50
C ASN A 107 -5.03 17.98 -0.38
N TYR A 108 -4.00 17.28 -0.85
CA TYR A 108 -3.05 17.77 -1.86
C TYR A 108 -2.43 16.60 -2.64
N ASP A 109 -1.76 16.88 -3.75
CA ASP A 109 -1.02 15.85 -4.50
C ASP A 109 0.26 15.46 -3.77
N VAL A 110 0.25 14.28 -3.12
CA VAL A 110 1.40 13.77 -2.37
C VAL A 110 2.44 13.10 -3.26
N THR A 111 2.07 12.74 -4.49
CA THR A 111 2.91 11.89 -5.35
C THR A 111 4.29 12.47 -5.71
N PRO A 112 4.50 13.80 -5.84
CA PRO A 112 5.85 14.35 -6.05
C PRO A 112 6.83 14.01 -4.92
N ARG A 113 6.34 13.73 -3.71
CA ARG A 113 7.18 13.36 -2.56
C ARG A 113 7.87 12.00 -2.77
N PHE A 114 7.39 11.17 -3.69
CA PHE A 114 7.95 9.84 -3.97
C PHE A 114 9.14 9.86 -4.92
N GLN A 115 9.39 10.99 -5.57
CA GLN A 115 10.42 11.13 -6.60
C GLN A 115 11.79 10.73 -6.05
N TYR A 116 12.48 9.83 -6.77
CA TYR A 116 13.80 9.27 -6.44
C TYR A 116 13.89 8.40 -5.18
N ILE A 117 12.84 8.30 -4.36
CA ILE A 117 12.90 7.58 -3.08
C ILE A 117 11.97 6.36 -3.00
N VAL A 118 10.99 6.24 -3.90
CA VAL A 118 10.12 5.06 -4.02
C VAL A 118 10.34 4.42 -5.39
N ASP A 119 10.61 3.12 -5.43
CA ASP A 119 10.87 2.40 -6.69
C ASP A 119 9.58 1.84 -7.30
N SER A 120 8.63 1.42 -6.45
CA SER A 120 7.35 0.89 -6.92
C SER A 120 6.16 1.23 -6.01
N VAL A 121 4.96 1.32 -6.59
CA VAL A 121 3.71 1.49 -5.86
C VAL A 121 2.70 0.45 -6.33
N SER A 122 2.12 -0.29 -5.37
CA SER A 122 1.02 -1.23 -5.61
C SER A 122 -0.27 -0.67 -5.04
N ILE A 123 -1.19 -0.27 -5.92
CA ILE A 123 -2.45 0.35 -5.56
C ILE A 123 -3.56 -0.70 -5.58
N SER A 124 -4.36 -0.75 -4.53
CA SER A 124 -5.41 -1.75 -4.37
C SER A 124 -6.71 -1.26 -5.02
N LEU A 125 -6.99 -1.74 -6.24
CA LEU A 125 -8.20 -1.40 -6.98
C LEU A 125 -9.41 -2.20 -6.48
N ASN A 126 -9.26 -3.52 -6.33
CA ASN A 126 -10.24 -4.51 -5.81
C ASN A 126 -11.67 -4.52 -6.37
N ALA A 127 -12.07 -3.59 -7.23
CA ALA A 127 -13.39 -3.54 -7.85
C ALA A 127 -13.31 -2.90 -9.23
N ARG A 128 -14.29 -3.23 -10.08
CA ARG A 128 -14.35 -2.76 -11.47
C ARG A 128 -15.06 -1.41 -11.64
N ASN A 129 -15.73 -0.93 -10.61
CA ASN A 129 -16.46 0.34 -10.64
C ASN A 129 -16.64 0.91 -9.23
N ALA A 130 -17.11 2.15 -9.16
CA ALA A 130 -17.27 2.91 -7.92
C ALA A 130 -18.25 2.27 -6.91
N LYS A 131 -19.39 1.77 -7.39
CA LYS A 131 -20.42 1.13 -6.56
C LYS A 131 -19.89 -0.11 -5.88
N GLU A 132 -19.25 -0.98 -6.65
CA GLU A 132 -18.66 -2.21 -6.11
C GLU A 132 -17.48 -1.91 -5.19
N TYR A 133 -16.66 -0.91 -5.52
CA TYR A 133 -15.56 -0.50 -4.66
C TYR A 133 -16.08 -0.08 -3.29
N ASP A 134 -17.06 0.81 -3.24
CA ASP A 134 -17.63 1.28 -1.98
C ASP A 134 -18.30 0.14 -1.21
N HIS A 135 -19.05 -0.72 -1.91
CA HIS A 135 -19.73 -1.86 -1.30
C HIS A 135 -18.79 -2.82 -0.56
N ILE A 136 -17.59 -3.06 -1.07
CA ILE A 136 -16.66 -4.04 -0.48
C ILE A 136 -15.55 -3.39 0.37
N CYS A 137 -15.19 -2.14 0.08
CA CYS A 137 -14.10 -1.44 0.77
C CYS A 137 -14.60 -0.53 1.89
N HIS A 138 -15.89 -0.15 1.87
CA HIS A 138 -16.54 0.74 2.83
C HIS A 138 -15.68 1.98 3.06
N SER A 139 -15.37 2.69 1.98
CA SER A 139 -14.50 3.86 2.06
C SER A 139 -15.22 5.00 2.75
N ILE A 140 -14.53 5.74 3.61
CA ILE A 140 -15.09 6.97 4.20
C ILE A 140 -15.41 8.04 3.14
N PHE A 141 -14.93 7.89 1.90
CA PHE A 141 -15.23 8.78 0.78
C PHE A 141 -16.33 8.25 -0.16
N GLY A 142 -16.98 7.13 0.19
CA GLY A 142 -18.04 6.53 -0.62
C GLY A 142 -17.56 6.14 -2.03
N GLU A 143 -18.49 6.16 -2.99
CA GLU A 143 -18.23 5.89 -4.40
C GLU A 143 -17.13 6.79 -5.02
N GLU A 144 -16.95 8.02 -4.53
CA GLU A 144 -15.92 8.93 -5.05
C GLU A 144 -14.49 8.40 -4.85
N ALA A 145 -14.27 7.53 -3.85
CA ALA A 145 -12.99 6.89 -3.58
C ALA A 145 -12.38 6.27 -4.83
N PHE A 146 -13.22 5.67 -5.68
CA PHE A 146 -12.77 5.07 -6.93
C PHE A 146 -12.10 6.07 -7.87
N ASN A 147 -12.68 7.27 -8.01
CA ASN A 147 -12.08 8.33 -8.85
C ASN A 147 -10.76 8.82 -8.26
N TYR A 148 -10.67 8.94 -6.93
CA TYR A 148 -9.41 9.31 -6.26
C TYR A 148 -8.31 8.29 -6.51
N ILE A 149 -8.63 7.00 -6.53
CA ILE A 149 -7.68 5.91 -6.85
C ILE A 149 -7.17 6.02 -8.28
N LEU A 150 -8.07 6.24 -9.25
CA LEU A 150 -7.68 6.39 -10.66
C LEU A 150 -6.81 7.64 -10.88
N ASP A 151 -7.16 8.77 -10.25
CA ASP A 151 -6.36 10.00 -10.31
C ASP A 151 -4.97 9.82 -9.66
N PHE A 152 -4.92 9.24 -8.47
CA PHE A 152 -3.68 8.94 -7.77
C PHE A 152 -2.78 8.02 -8.58
N THR A 153 -3.35 7.00 -9.24
CA THR A 153 -2.62 6.09 -10.12
C THR A 153 -1.98 6.83 -11.29
N LYS A 154 -2.74 7.72 -11.97
CA LYS A 154 -2.22 8.55 -13.07
C LYS A 154 -1.08 9.46 -12.63
N LYS A 155 -1.19 10.05 -11.44
CA LYS A 155 -0.16 10.94 -10.87
C LYS A 155 1.09 10.17 -10.46
N CYS A 156 0.92 9.04 -9.76
CA CYS A 156 2.03 8.13 -9.41
C CYS A 156 2.83 7.69 -10.64
N ARG A 157 2.16 7.32 -11.74
CA ARG A 157 2.84 6.88 -12.99
C ARG A 157 3.78 7.94 -13.57
N LYS A 158 3.54 9.23 -13.32
CA LYS A 158 4.42 10.31 -13.78
C LYS A 158 5.71 10.43 -12.97
N ILE A 159 5.74 9.87 -11.76
CA ILE A 159 6.81 10.06 -10.77
C ILE A 159 7.56 8.76 -10.46
N VAL A 160 6.84 7.65 -10.31
CA VAL A 160 7.38 6.35 -9.89
C VAL A 160 7.49 5.43 -11.10
N LYS A 161 8.63 4.72 -11.20
CA LYS A 161 8.97 3.87 -12.35
C LYS A 161 8.02 2.68 -12.53
N ASP A 162 7.67 2.00 -11.44
CA ASP A 162 6.81 0.81 -11.47
C ASP A 162 5.55 1.04 -10.65
N VAL A 163 4.44 1.25 -11.36
CA VAL A 163 3.11 1.40 -10.75
C VAL A 163 2.25 0.26 -11.23
N GLN A 164 1.53 -0.35 -10.29
CA GLN A 164 0.57 -1.40 -10.59
C GLN A 164 -0.77 -1.17 -9.89
N LEU A 165 -1.85 -1.59 -10.52
CA LEU A 165 -3.11 -1.87 -9.87
C LEU A 165 -3.18 -3.34 -9.48
N SER A 166 -3.83 -3.61 -8.35
CA SER A 166 -4.02 -4.98 -7.87
C SER A 166 -5.42 -5.26 -7.37
N VAL A 167 -5.81 -6.52 -7.49
CA VAL A 167 -7.09 -7.06 -7.00
C VAL A 167 -6.83 -8.33 -6.18
N VAL A 168 -7.79 -8.74 -5.37
CA VAL A 168 -7.83 -10.07 -4.73
C VAL A 168 -8.45 -11.09 -5.69
N ASP A 169 -8.04 -12.36 -5.57
CA ASP A 169 -8.45 -13.46 -6.47
C ASP A 169 -9.84 -14.04 -6.16
N CYS A 170 -10.54 -13.53 -5.15
CA CYS A 170 -11.91 -13.90 -4.83
C CYS A 170 -12.98 -13.18 -5.68
N LEU A 171 -12.56 -12.27 -6.58
CA LEU A 171 -13.47 -11.64 -7.54
C LEU A 171 -13.85 -12.59 -8.68
N PRO A 172 -15.07 -12.47 -9.25
CA PRO A 172 -15.44 -13.18 -10.47
C PRO A 172 -14.44 -12.93 -11.61
N PRO A 173 -14.10 -13.94 -12.44
CA PRO A 173 -13.12 -13.79 -13.53
C PRO A 173 -13.43 -12.63 -14.48
N GLU A 174 -14.71 -12.40 -14.78
CA GLU A 174 -15.18 -11.28 -15.60
C GLU A 174 -14.88 -9.92 -14.97
N HIS A 175 -15.01 -9.80 -13.63
CA HIS A 175 -14.68 -8.56 -12.91
C HIS A 175 -13.16 -8.33 -12.87
N ILE A 176 -12.37 -9.40 -12.76
CA ILE A 176 -10.90 -9.32 -12.84
C ILE A 176 -10.47 -8.79 -14.21
N GLU A 177 -11.07 -9.28 -15.30
CA GLU A 177 -10.74 -8.79 -16.65
C GLU A 177 -11.15 -7.32 -16.85
N GLU A 178 -12.26 -6.88 -16.27
CA GLU A 178 -12.65 -5.46 -16.29
C GLU A 178 -11.67 -4.59 -15.48
N CYS A 179 -11.19 -5.07 -14.33
CA CYS A 179 -10.13 -4.41 -13.57
C CYS A 179 -8.81 -4.32 -14.33
N LYS A 180 -8.46 -5.36 -15.09
CA LYS A 180 -7.28 -5.37 -15.95
C LYS A 180 -7.40 -4.34 -17.07
N LYS A 181 -8.58 -4.23 -17.72
CA LYS A 181 -8.84 -3.17 -18.72
C LYS A 181 -8.65 -1.76 -18.14
N ILE A 182 -9.02 -1.54 -16.88
CA ILE A 182 -8.76 -0.27 -16.19
C ILE A 182 -7.25 -0.03 -16.08
N ALA A 183 -6.48 -1.00 -15.59
CA ALA A 183 -5.02 -0.89 -15.50
C ALA A 183 -4.37 -0.61 -16.87
N ASP A 184 -4.79 -1.32 -17.92
CA ASP A 184 -4.31 -1.13 -19.30
C ASP A 184 -4.62 0.28 -19.81
N SER A 185 -5.83 0.79 -19.56
CA SER A 185 -6.23 2.16 -19.95
C SER A 185 -5.41 3.25 -19.25
N LEU A 186 -4.91 2.95 -18.04
CA LEU A 186 -4.03 3.82 -17.28
C LEU A 186 -2.55 3.57 -17.60
N GLY A 187 -2.25 2.55 -18.42
CA GLY A 187 -0.92 2.08 -18.79
C GLY A 187 -0.03 1.74 -17.60
N VAL A 188 -0.59 1.03 -16.63
CA VAL A 188 0.09 0.52 -15.44
C VAL A 188 -0.01 -1.00 -15.40
N ASN A 189 0.88 -1.65 -14.65
CA ASN A 189 0.88 -3.09 -14.51
C ASN A 189 -0.39 -3.56 -13.75
N PHE A 190 -0.81 -4.81 -13.99
CA PHE A 190 -1.92 -5.43 -13.27
C PHE A 190 -1.46 -6.66 -12.51
N LYS A 191 -1.88 -6.81 -11.25
CA LYS A 191 -1.52 -7.94 -10.40
C LYS A 191 -2.71 -8.53 -9.65
N ILE A 192 -2.89 -9.84 -9.76
CA ILE A 192 -3.84 -10.59 -8.95
C ILE A 192 -3.11 -11.06 -7.68
N ARG A 193 -3.72 -10.83 -6.51
CA ARG A 193 -3.23 -11.23 -5.20
C ARG A 193 -4.07 -12.39 -4.67
N LYS A 194 -3.45 -13.34 -3.99
CA LYS A 194 -4.18 -14.37 -3.26
C LYS A 194 -4.86 -13.75 -2.04
N GLU A 195 -6.14 -14.02 -1.86
CA GLU A 195 -6.86 -13.75 -0.63
C GLU A 195 -6.23 -14.55 0.52
N ILE A 196 -6.07 -13.88 1.65
CA ILE A 196 -5.65 -14.51 2.90
C ILE A 196 -6.94 -14.87 3.63
N LYS A 197 -7.08 -16.14 4.00
CA LYS A 197 -8.25 -16.71 4.67
C LYS A 197 -7.87 -17.20 6.05
#